data_AF-A0A1Z9K3Y6-F1
#
_entry.id   AF-A0A1Z9K3Y6-F1
#
_cell.length_a   1.000
_cell.length_b   1.000
_cell.length_c   1.000
_cell.angle_alpha   90.00
_cell.angle_beta   90.00
_cell.angle_gamma   90.00
#
_symmetry.space_group_name_H-M   'P 1'
#
loop_
_entity.id
_entity.type
_entity.pdbx_description
1 polymer ?
#
loop_
_entity_poly.entity_id
_entity_poly.type
_entity_poly.pdbx_seq_one_letter_code
_entity_poly.pdbx_strand_id
1 'polypeptide(L)'
;ALQPFLGLVNDFLNGYAGPGLTQMTGSLYAYDVFDLANAAAESRLPRAFNAALSGAERSKIEYQNSFEVGYKGIWEDKLGVSVDFYTYERKGFTQFAAVGPSYWLITDAAQMTSDMATVVGTDAAAGLTAPITAAVTAATTAAYQANAVALSLDFAQMAAGNIPGIPSLAQTVAATVPTVVTGLAGMIGGVYGSATGNDTPGAASFWNAASAAFPIFGAIESAESPKGDGMVHSPAGYRRFGDAVRSHWGTDIALEYYLNDKVTLWANGSYLSQNYWAVGDDDLPFEAYLNTPKVKYRGGIMYGGTGKGMFGSITYQHDDTFESNQGEYGGTVQEKDLIDLNLGYKFDNGVNLNLSATNLFDEKYRAMPGMPVIGRRTVLTATYSFQ
;
A
#
# COMPACT_ATOMS: atom_id res chain seq x y z
N ALA A 1 40.45 -6.25 30.53
CA ALA A 1 41.38 -6.25 29.37
C ALA A 1 41.25 -5.00 28.48
N LEU A 2 40.07 -4.40 28.30
CA LEU A 2 39.85 -3.34 27.30
C LEU A 2 39.85 -1.89 27.84
N GLN A 3 39.80 -1.72 29.17
CA GLN A 3 39.85 -0.42 29.84
C GLN A 3 40.96 0.53 29.32
N PRO A 4 42.18 0.05 28.99
CA PRO A 4 43.24 0.92 28.46
C PRO A 4 42.95 1.51 27.07
N PHE A 5 42.02 0.92 26.31
CA PHE A 5 41.70 1.33 24.93
C PHE A 5 40.36 2.08 24.84
N LEU A 6 39.64 2.24 25.95
CA LEU A 6 38.31 2.85 25.98
C LEU A 6 38.30 4.28 25.41
N GLY A 7 39.33 5.08 25.71
CA GLY A 7 39.48 6.42 25.13
C GLY A 7 39.58 6.40 23.61
N LEU A 8 40.40 5.50 23.05
CA LEU A 8 40.59 5.36 21.60
C LEU A 8 39.33 4.87 20.90
N VAL A 9 38.59 3.96 21.53
CA VAL A 9 37.29 3.49 21.02
C VAL A 9 36.27 4.62 21.03
N ASN A 10 36.19 5.40 22.11
CA ASN A 10 35.29 6.56 22.19
C ASN A 10 35.64 7.62 21.14
N ASP A 11 36.92 7.89 20.92
CA ASP A 11 37.37 8.85 19.91
C ASP A 11 36.99 8.41 18.49
N PHE A 12 37.16 7.11 18.17
CA PHE A 12 36.68 6.55 16.91
C PHE A 12 35.16 6.72 16.77
N LEU A 13 34.37 6.31 17.77
CA LEU A 13 32.91 6.36 17.72
C LEU A 13 32.37 7.80 17.61
N ASN A 14 33.01 8.76 18.29
CA ASN A 14 32.63 10.17 18.22
C ASN A 14 32.89 10.80 16.84
N GLY A 15 33.85 10.26 16.08
CA GLY A 15 34.18 10.73 14.73
C GLY A 15 33.59 9.89 13.60
N TYR A 16 32.92 8.78 13.90
CA TYR A 16 32.44 7.83 12.90
C TYR A 16 31.12 8.30 12.27
N ALA A 17 31.15 8.62 10.97
CA ALA A 17 30.00 9.09 10.21
C ALA A 17 29.05 7.99 9.72
N GLY A 18 29.37 6.72 9.98
CA GLY A 18 28.63 5.55 9.51
C GLY A 18 29.22 4.91 8.25
N PRO A 19 28.68 3.75 7.85
CA PRO A 19 29.05 3.07 6.61
C PRO A 19 28.90 3.96 5.38
N GLY A 20 29.79 3.79 4.42
CA GLY A 20 29.67 4.34 3.07
C GLY A 20 28.49 3.74 2.30
N LEU A 21 27.99 4.52 1.32
CA LEU A 21 26.77 4.23 0.56
C LEU A 21 26.76 2.89 -0.21
N THR A 22 27.92 2.30 -0.46
CA THR A 22 28.07 1.05 -1.23
C THR A 22 28.30 -0.18 -0.35
N GLN A 23 28.32 -0.02 0.97
CA GLN A 23 28.71 -1.08 1.90
C GLN A 23 27.51 -1.83 2.50
N MET A 24 26.27 -1.42 2.19
CA MET A 24 25.04 -2.09 2.62
C MET A 24 24.31 -2.74 1.45
N THR A 25 23.65 -3.87 1.68
CA THR A 25 22.77 -4.54 0.72
C THR A 25 21.31 -4.11 0.89
N GLY A 26 20.60 -4.13 -0.23
CA GLY A 26 19.21 -3.69 -0.36
C GLY A 26 18.94 -3.28 -1.80
N SER A 27 17.70 -3.42 -2.24
CA SER A 27 17.27 -2.97 -3.57
C SER A 27 16.00 -2.14 -3.47
N LEU A 28 15.90 -1.10 -4.30
CA LEU A 28 14.68 -0.33 -4.43
C LEU A 28 13.76 -1.01 -5.45
N TYR A 29 12.57 -1.39 -5.01
CA TYR A 29 11.52 -1.96 -5.85
C TYR A 29 10.48 -0.89 -6.15
N ALA A 30 10.36 -0.53 -7.42
CA ALA A 30 9.36 0.42 -7.89
C ALA A 30 8.00 -0.27 -8.03
N TYR A 31 6.96 0.26 -7.39
CA TYR A 31 5.63 -0.35 -7.37
C TYR A 31 4.48 0.67 -7.49
N ASP A 32 3.31 0.17 -7.89
CA ASP A 32 2.06 0.94 -7.92
C ASP A 32 1.47 1.06 -6.50
N VAL A 33 1.40 2.30 -5.99
CA VAL A 33 0.96 2.57 -4.62
C VAL A 33 -0.44 2.07 -4.32
N PHE A 34 -1.33 2.02 -5.32
CA PHE A 34 -2.72 1.61 -5.13
C PHE A 34 -2.90 0.09 -5.01
N ASP A 35 -1.87 -0.69 -5.28
CA ASP A 35 -1.90 -2.13 -5.06
C ASP A 35 -1.35 -2.53 -3.67
N LEU A 36 -0.86 -1.58 -2.88
CA LEU A 36 -0.20 -1.88 -1.60
C LEU A 36 -1.14 -2.62 -0.61
N ALA A 37 -2.38 -2.16 -0.48
CA ALA A 37 -3.35 -2.76 0.42
C ALA A 37 -3.75 -4.18 0.00
N ASN A 38 -3.99 -4.38 -1.29
CA ASN A 38 -4.35 -5.69 -1.86
C ASN A 38 -3.17 -6.67 -1.74
N ALA A 39 -1.97 -6.22 -2.10
CA ALA A 39 -0.76 -7.02 -1.98
C ALA A 39 -0.48 -7.45 -0.52
N ALA A 40 -0.71 -6.56 0.45
CA ALA A 40 -0.60 -6.89 1.86
C ALA A 40 -1.63 -7.93 2.30
N ALA A 41 -2.89 -7.80 1.87
CA ALA A 41 -3.95 -8.78 2.16
C ALA A 41 -3.65 -10.17 1.55
N GLU A 42 -3.02 -10.20 0.37
CA GLU A 42 -2.65 -11.40 -0.37
C GLU A 42 -1.26 -11.95 -0.01
N SER A 43 -0.53 -11.32 0.91
CA SER A 43 0.85 -11.69 1.30
C SER A 43 1.82 -11.78 0.11
N ARG A 44 1.72 -10.84 -0.84
CA ARG A 44 2.60 -10.74 -2.02
C ARG A 44 3.25 -9.36 -2.12
N LEU A 45 4.26 -9.24 -2.99
CA LEU A 45 4.77 -7.92 -3.38
C LEU A 45 3.70 -7.15 -4.17
N PRO A 46 3.62 -5.82 -4.02
CA PRO A 46 2.76 -5.00 -4.86
C PRO A 46 3.20 -5.08 -6.33
N ARG A 47 2.26 -4.84 -7.24
CA ARG A 47 2.50 -4.82 -8.68
C ARG A 47 3.62 -3.84 -9.01
N ALA A 48 4.60 -4.31 -9.79
CA ALA A 48 5.72 -3.50 -10.22
C ALA A 48 5.23 -2.28 -11.01
N PHE A 49 5.83 -1.12 -10.76
CA PHE A 49 5.50 0.08 -11.51
C PHE A 49 6.04 -0.03 -12.92
N ASN A 50 5.16 0.06 -13.92
CA ASN A 50 5.57 0.10 -15.31
C ASN A 50 6.05 1.53 -15.65
N ALA A 51 7.36 1.71 -15.79
CA ALA A 51 7.98 3.00 -16.09
C ALA A 51 7.51 3.62 -17.43
N ALA A 52 7.07 2.80 -18.39
CA ALA A 52 6.48 3.30 -19.64
C ALA A 52 5.16 4.05 -19.42
N LEU A 53 4.55 3.88 -18.24
CA LEU A 53 3.29 4.48 -17.87
C LEU A 53 3.45 5.66 -16.88
N SER A 54 4.66 6.21 -16.76
CA SER A 54 4.95 7.37 -15.93
C SER A 54 4.48 8.67 -16.56
N GLY A 55 4.01 9.59 -15.72
CA GLY A 55 3.46 10.88 -16.09
C GLY A 55 1.94 10.86 -16.30
N ALA A 56 1.38 12.06 -16.37
CA ALA A 56 0.02 12.29 -16.84
C ALA A 56 0.12 12.97 -18.21
N GLU A 57 -0.47 12.35 -19.24
CA GLU A 57 -0.51 12.94 -20.57
C GLU A 57 -1.46 14.15 -20.62
N ARG A 58 -1.29 15.03 -21.62
CA ARG A 58 -2.23 16.12 -21.86
C ARG A 58 -3.63 15.60 -22.18
N SER A 59 -4.65 16.28 -21.67
CA SER A 59 -6.05 16.04 -22.02
C SER A 59 -6.27 16.18 -23.53
N LYS A 60 -7.05 15.28 -24.12
CA LYS A 60 -7.69 15.50 -25.44
C LYS A 60 -9.17 15.17 -25.30
N ILE A 61 -9.92 15.52 -26.33
CA ILE A 61 -11.35 15.24 -26.43
C ILE A 61 -11.58 13.72 -26.44
N GLU A 62 -12.57 13.31 -25.66
CA GLU A 62 -13.14 11.96 -25.68
C GLU A 62 -14.23 11.89 -26.75
N TYR A 63 -14.26 10.79 -27.50
CA TYR A 63 -15.33 10.51 -28.46
C TYR A 63 -16.14 9.32 -27.98
N GLN A 64 -17.45 9.44 -28.13
CA GLN A 64 -18.39 8.38 -27.80
C GLN A 64 -19.29 8.16 -29.02
N ASN A 65 -19.36 6.91 -29.44
CA ASN A 65 -20.28 6.47 -30.48
C ASN A 65 -21.21 5.41 -29.88
N SER A 66 -22.50 5.66 -29.96
CA SER A 66 -23.51 4.72 -29.47
C SER A 66 -24.66 4.60 -30.45
N PHE A 67 -25.23 3.40 -30.49
CA PHE A 67 -26.45 3.11 -31.21
C PHE A 67 -27.37 2.38 -30.23
N GLU A 68 -28.63 2.81 -30.14
CA GLU A 68 -29.63 2.21 -29.28
C GLU A 68 -30.90 1.96 -30.09
N VAL A 69 -31.46 0.77 -29.92
CA VAL A 69 -32.76 0.40 -30.46
C VAL A 69 -33.58 -0.21 -29.34
N GLY A 70 -34.84 0.21 -29.23
CA GLY A 70 -35.70 -0.25 -28.17
C GLY A 70 -37.17 -0.30 -28.56
N TYR A 71 -37.92 -1.05 -27.76
CA TYR A 71 -39.37 -1.13 -27.78
C TYR A 71 -39.90 -0.59 -26.46
N LYS A 72 -40.99 0.17 -26.53
CA LYS A 72 -41.80 0.53 -25.38
C LYS A 72 -43.27 0.43 -25.75
N GLY A 73 -44.03 -0.33 -24.97
CA GLY A 73 -45.46 -0.47 -25.18
C GLY A 73 -46.18 -1.06 -23.98
N ILE A 74 -47.50 -1.14 -24.12
CA ILE A 74 -48.38 -1.78 -23.17
C ILE A 74 -49.05 -2.97 -23.86
N TRP A 75 -49.10 -4.10 -23.17
CA TRP A 75 -49.80 -5.29 -23.60
C TRP A 75 -51.05 -5.50 -22.73
N GLU A 76 -52.20 -5.69 -23.38
CA GLU A 76 -53.52 -5.92 -22.76
C GLU A 76 -53.90 -4.90 -21.67
N ASP A 77 -53.48 -3.63 -21.82
CA ASP A 77 -53.70 -2.54 -20.85
C ASP A 77 -53.19 -2.81 -19.42
N LYS A 78 -52.38 -3.86 -19.24
CA LYS A 78 -51.94 -4.34 -17.92
C LYS A 78 -50.44 -4.49 -17.78
N LEU A 79 -49.73 -4.79 -18.86
CA LEU A 79 -48.29 -5.02 -18.83
C LEU A 79 -47.55 -3.96 -19.65
N GLY A 80 -46.96 -2.99 -18.99
CA GLY A 80 -45.93 -2.14 -19.57
C GLY A 80 -44.65 -2.92 -19.78
N VAL A 81 -44.10 -2.87 -20.99
CA VAL A 81 -42.82 -3.47 -21.36
C VAL A 81 -41.96 -2.40 -22.01
N SER A 82 -40.73 -2.24 -21.51
CA SER A 82 -39.67 -1.56 -22.24
C SER A 82 -38.45 -2.45 -22.33
N VAL A 83 -37.86 -2.51 -23.51
CA VAL A 83 -36.59 -3.21 -23.75
C VAL A 83 -35.77 -2.32 -24.65
N ASP A 84 -34.54 -2.06 -24.26
CA ASP A 84 -33.54 -1.42 -25.12
C ASP A 84 -32.33 -2.33 -25.27
N PHE A 85 -31.67 -2.20 -26.42
CA PHE A 85 -30.39 -2.77 -26.72
C PHE A 85 -29.51 -1.65 -27.24
N TYR A 86 -28.32 -1.51 -26.66
CA TYR A 86 -27.38 -0.46 -27.03
C TYR A 86 -25.98 -1.01 -27.26
N THR A 87 -25.27 -0.38 -28.18
CA THR A 87 -23.82 -0.50 -28.33
C THR A 87 -23.16 0.77 -27.86
N TYR A 88 -21.98 0.64 -27.29
CA TYR A 88 -21.20 1.74 -26.76
C TYR A 88 -19.74 1.58 -27.17
N GLU A 89 -19.21 2.57 -27.87
CA GLU A 89 -17.79 2.67 -28.20
C GLU A 89 -17.27 3.98 -27.61
N ARG A 90 -16.18 3.89 -26.86
CA ARG A 90 -15.55 5.04 -26.20
C ARG A 90 -14.09 5.12 -26.60
N LYS A 91 -13.70 6.25 -27.19
CA LYS A 91 -12.33 6.54 -27.62
C LYS A 91 -11.75 7.69 -26.80
N GLY A 92 -10.51 7.50 -26.33
CA GLY A 92 -9.77 8.56 -25.63
C GLY A 92 -10.26 8.81 -24.20
N PHE A 93 -10.50 7.74 -23.45
CA PHE A 93 -10.89 7.77 -22.05
C PHE A 93 -9.69 7.84 -21.11
N THR A 94 -9.96 8.02 -19.81
CA THR A 94 -8.95 8.08 -18.75
C THR A 94 -9.22 7.06 -17.66
N GLN A 95 -8.19 6.75 -16.87
CA GLN A 95 -8.28 5.93 -15.67
C GLN A 95 -7.38 6.53 -14.60
N PHE A 96 -7.88 6.56 -13.37
CA PHE A 96 -7.09 6.98 -12.23
C PHE A 96 -6.07 5.88 -11.86
N ALA A 97 -4.81 6.25 -11.70
CA ALA A 97 -3.71 5.33 -11.38
C ALA A 97 -2.53 6.07 -10.75
N ALA A 98 -1.53 5.33 -10.26
CA ALA A 98 -0.23 5.90 -9.95
C ALA A 98 0.42 6.40 -11.25
N VAL A 99 0.85 7.67 -11.27
CA VAL A 99 1.54 8.28 -12.43
C VAL A 99 3.05 8.37 -12.22
N GLY A 100 3.54 7.91 -11.08
CA GLY A 100 4.96 7.71 -10.81
C GLY A 100 5.16 6.59 -9.80
N PRO A 101 6.38 6.04 -9.72
CA PRO A 101 6.67 4.93 -8.83
C PRO A 101 6.71 5.38 -7.37
N SER A 102 6.16 4.54 -6.50
CA SER A 102 6.59 4.46 -5.10
C SER A 102 7.67 3.39 -4.98
N TYR A 103 8.55 3.52 -3.99
CA TYR A 103 9.68 2.62 -3.80
C TYR A 103 9.57 1.91 -2.46
N TRP A 104 9.70 0.59 -2.52
CA TRP A 104 9.90 -0.27 -1.38
C TRP A 104 11.39 -0.60 -1.30
N LEU A 105 12.00 -0.41 -0.13
CA LEU A 105 13.32 -0.99 0.14
C LEU A 105 13.19 -2.51 0.39
N ILE A 106 13.40 -3.33 -0.64
CA ILE A 106 13.46 -4.78 -0.49
C ILE A 106 14.82 -5.13 0.09
N THR A 107 14.79 -5.67 1.29
CA THR A 107 15.97 -6.12 2.01
C THR A 107 15.57 -7.16 3.05
N ASP A 108 16.47 -8.10 3.31
CA ASP A 108 16.34 -9.00 4.45
C ASP A 108 16.90 -8.27 5.68
N ALA A 109 16.05 -8.06 6.70
CA ALA A 109 16.45 -7.42 7.95
C ALA A 109 17.64 -8.13 8.62
N ALA A 110 17.75 -9.46 8.46
CA ALA A 110 18.90 -10.22 8.94
C ALA A 110 20.17 -9.91 8.13
N GLN A 111 20.04 -9.74 6.82
CA GLN A 111 21.15 -9.37 5.94
C GLN A 111 21.64 -7.93 6.22
N MET A 112 20.74 -6.96 6.41
CA MET A 112 21.14 -5.60 6.81
C MET A 112 21.86 -5.57 8.16
N THR A 113 21.42 -6.42 9.09
CA THR A 113 22.07 -6.57 10.39
C THR A 113 23.48 -7.13 10.24
N SER A 114 23.67 -8.11 9.37
CA SER A 114 24.97 -8.70 9.05
C SER A 114 25.91 -7.72 8.34
N ASP A 115 25.41 -6.95 7.37
CA ASP A 115 26.18 -5.92 6.68
C ASP A 115 26.65 -4.84 7.66
N MET A 116 25.76 -4.36 8.51
CA MET A 116 26.09 -3.33 9.50
C MET A 116 27.19 -3.83 10.46
N ALA A 117 27.08 -5.06 10.96
CA ALA A 117 28.09 -5.65 11.83
C ALA A 117 29.47 -5.76 11.14
N THR A 118 29.46 -6.22 9.89
CA THR A 118 30.67 -6.45 9.11
C THR A 118 31.36 -5.15 8.73
N VAL A 119 30.60 -4.16 8.27
CA VAL A 119 31.13 -2.89 7.78
C VAL A 119 31.66 -2.05 8.93
N VAL A 120 30.88 -1.87 10.00
CA VAL A 120 31.33 -1.10 11.16
C VAL A 120 32.54 -1.78 11.82
N GLY A 121 32.57 -3.11 11.89
CA GLY A 121 33.75 -3.84 12.35
C GLY A 121 34.98 -3.59 11.48
N THR A 122 34.81 -3.58 10.16
CA THR A 122 35.91 -3.29 9.21
C THR A 122 36.42 -1.86 9.34
N ASP A 123 35.52 -0.89 9.43
CA ASP A 123 35.86 0.52 9.57
C ASP A 123 36.51 0.80 10.94
N ALA A 124 36.05 0.14 12.00
CA ALA A 124 36.67 0.18 13.31
C ALA A 124 38.09 -0.41 13.29
N ALA A 125 38.29 -1.53 12.59
CA ALA A 125 39.64 -2.09 12.43
C ALA A 125 40.57 -1.10 11.73
N ALA A 126 40.10 -0.45 10.65
CA ALA A 126 40.86 0.55 9.92
C ALA A 126 41.18 1.78 10.78
N GLY A 127 40.16 2.36 11.43
CA GLY A 127 40.29 3.57 12.24
C GLY A 127 41.10 3.39 13.52
N LEU A 128 41.07 2.19 14.12
CA LEU A 128 41.76 1.91 15.38
C LEU A 128 43.19 1.39 15.19
N THR A 129 43.57 0.91 14.00
CA THR A 129 44.90 0.32 13.76
C THR A 129 46.04 1.27 14.15
N ALA A 130 46.04 2.50 13.66
CA ALA A 130 47.08 3.48 13.95
C ALA A 130 47.14 3.89 15.45
N PRO A 131 46.03 4.31 16.09
CA PRO A 131 46.07 4.70 17.50
C PRO A 131 46.38 3.51 18.44
N ILE A 132 45.90 2.30 18.13
CA ILE A 132 46.27 1.10 18.90
C ILE A 132 47.74 0.75 18.69
N THR A 133 48.29 0.89 17.49
CA THR A 133 49.72 0.67 17.24
C THR A 133 50.57 1.59 18.12
N ALA A 134 50.21 2.87 18.21
CA ALA A 134 50.90 3.83 19.07
C ALA A 134 50.79 3.45 20.56
N ALA A 135 49.58 3.14 21.03
CA ALA A 135 49.34 2.79 22.44
C ALA A 135 50.04 1.48 22.85
N VAL A 136 49.97 0.44 22.01
CA VAL A 136 50.64 -0.85 22.24
C VAL A 136 52.15 -0.66 22.19
N THR A 137 52.69 0.08 21.22
CA THR A 137 54.13 0.36 21.15
C THR A 137 54.64 1.04 22.42
N ALA A 138 53.93 2.05 22.92
CA ALA A 138 54.29 2.73 24.16
C ALA A 138 54.27 1.79 25.38
N ALA A 139 53.19 1.01 25.53
CA ALA A 139 53.04 0.07 26.63
C ALA A 139 54.07 -1.06 26.60
N THR A 140 54.33 -1.64 25.43
CA THR A 140 55.34 -2.70 25.26
C THR A 140 56.74 -2.16 25.48
N THR A 141 57.05 -0.94 25.03
CA THR A 141 58.35 -0.30 25.30
C THR A 141 58.59 -0.14 26.80
N ALA A 142 57.61 0.35 27.55
CA ALA A 142 57.70 0.49 29.00
C ALA A 142 57.89 -0.87 29.71
N ALA A 143 57.20 -1.91 29.25
CA ALA A 143 57.36 -3.27 29.78
C ALA A 143 58.77 -3.83 29.50
N TYR A 144 59.32 -3.62 28.30
CA TYR A 144 60.68 -4.05 27.96
C TYR A 144 61.73 -3.32 28.80
N GLN A 145 61.55 -2.03 29.06
CA GLN A 145 62.44 -1.26 29.94
C GLN A 145 62.38 -1.78 31.39
N ALA A 146 61.19 -2.03 31.92
CA ALA A 146 61.02 -2.59 33.27
C ALA A 146 61.64 -3.99 33.41
N ASN A 147 61.44 -4.86 32.41
CA ASN A 147 62.01 -6.21 32.38
C ASN A 147 63.53 -6.20 32.23
N ALA A 148 64.09 -5.29 31.41
CA ALA A 148 65.53 -5.11 31.27
C ALA A 148 66.18 -4.73 32.61
N VAL A 149 65.56 -3.82 33.37
CA VAL A 149 66.02 -3.47 34.72
C VAL A 149 65.88 -4.64 35.69
N ALA A 150 64.74 -5.32 35.71
CA ALA A 150 64.49 -6.44 36.64
C ALA A 150 65.42 -7.64 36.40
N LEU A 151 65.78 -7.90 35.14
CA LEU A 151 66.64 -9.02 34.72
C LEU A 151 68.11 -8.61 34.57
N SER A 152 68.46 -7.35 34.83
CA SER A 152 69.81 -6.79 34.61
C SER A 152 70.34 -7.00 33.19
N LEU A 153 69.47 -6.87 32.19
CA LEU A 153 69.78 -7.01 30.77
C LEU A 153 69.86 -5.63 30.09
N ASP A 154 70.66 -5.51 29.02
CA ASP A 154 70.69 -4.29 28.21
C ASP A 154 69.38 -4.13 27.41
N PHE A 155 68.70 -3.01 27.58
CA PHE A 155 67.43 -2.73 26.92
C PHE A 155 67.55 -2.73 25.39
N ALA A 156 68.63 -2.19 24.82
CA ALA A 156 68.80 -2.12 23.37
C ALA A 156 68.99 -3.53 22.78
N GLN A 157 69.76 -4.39 23.43
CA GLN A 157 69.93 -5.79 23.04
C GLN A 157 68.63 -6.60 23.16
N MET A 158 67.85 -6.39 24.24
CA MET A 158 66.56 -7.04 24.44
C MET A 158 65.51 -6.56 23.41
N ALA A 159 65.39 -5.25 23.21
CA ALA A 159 64.44 -4.66 22.26
C ALA A 159 64.75 -5.03 20.80
N ALA A 160 66.04 -5.22 20.46
CA ALA A 160 66.48 -5.72 19.16
C ALA A 160 66.20 -7.22 18.95
N GLY A 161 65.86 -7.97 20.00
CA GLY A 161 65.65 -9.43 19.93
C GLY A 161 66.96 -10.23 19.92
N ASN A 162 68.06 -9.66 20.43
CA ASN A 162 69.36 -10.32 20.49
C ASN A 162 69.53 -11.23 21.71
N ILE A 163 68.53 -11.30 22.61
CA ILE A 163 68.52 -12.19 23.78
C ILE A 163 67.78 -13.49 23.41
N PRO A 164 68.44 -14.66 23.45
CA PRO A 164 67.79 -15.94 23.13
C PRO A 164 66.51 -16.18 23.94
N GLY A 165 65.41 -16.50 23.25
CA GLY A 165 64.12 -16.79 23.88
C GLY A 165 63.25 -15.56 24.18
N ILE A 166 63.74 -14.34 23.92
CA ILE A 166 62.95 -13.10 24.05
C ILE A 166 62.71 -12.52 22.65
N PRO A 167 61.45 -12.39 22.20
CA PRO A 167 61.14 -11.71 20.95
C PRO A 167 61.65 -10.26 20.94
N SER A 168 61.87 -9.67 19.77
CA SER A 168 62.11 -8.23 19.69
C SER A 168 60.86 -7.44 20.09
N LEU A 169 61.07 -6.17 20.46
CA LEU A 169 59.98 -5.21 20.71
C LEU A 169 59.06 -5.12 19.48
N ALA A 170 59.63 -5.00 18.29
CA ALA A 170 58.90 -4.92 17.04
C ALA A 170 58.06 -6.19 16.77
N GLN A 171 58.62 -7.38 16.99
CA GLN A 171 57.88 -8.64 16.86
C GLN A 171 56.73 -8.74 17.87
N THR A 172 56.94 -8.29 19.11
CA THR A 172 55.90 -8.32 20.16
C THR A 172 54.75 -7.37 19.83
N VAL A 173 55.07 -6.15 19.37
CA VAL A 173 54.07 -5.17 18.92
C VAL A 173 53.32 -5.70 17.70
N ALA A 174 54.03 -6.22 16.69
CA ALA A 174 53.43 -6.75 15.46
C ALA A 174 52.49 -7.95 15.71
N ALA A 175 52.74 -8.75 16.75
CA ALA A 175 51.85 -9.84 17.16
C ALA A 175 50.64 -9.34 17.98
N THR A 176 50.83 -8.30 18.79
CA THR A 176 49.80 -7.83 19.74
C THR A 176 48.78 -6.92 19.06
N VAL A 177 49.22 -6.00 18.20
CA VAL A 177 48.36 -5.01 17.55
C VAL A 177 47.19 -5.66 16.79
N PRO A 178 47.40 -6.63 15.88
CA PRO A 178 46.29 -7.27 15.16
C PRO A 178 45.29 -7.92 16.10
N THR A 179 45.76 -8.57 17.17
CA THR A 179 44.89 -9.23 18.16
C THR A 179 43.98 -8.23 18.87
N VAL A 180 44.51 -7.08 19.28
CA VAL A 180 43.75 -6.03 19.97
C VAL A 180 42.80 -5.33 18.99
N VAL A 181 43.26 -5.00 17.80
CA VAL A 181 42.45 -4.36 16.75
C VAL A 181 41.30 -5.27 16.36
N THR A 182 41.55 -6.54 16.01
CA THR A 182 40.51 -7.50 15.63
C THR A 182 39.52 -7.75 16.78
N GLY A 183 40.00 -7.84 18.03
CA GLY A 183 39.14 -8.01 19.19
C GLY A 183 38.20 -6.81 19.41
N LEU A 184 38.73 -5.59 19.35
CA LEU A 184 37.92 -4.36 19.51
C LEU A 184 36.99 -4.13 18.32
N ALA A 185 37.47 -4.32 17.10
CA ALA A 185 36.69 -4.23 15.88
C ALA A 185 35.53 -5.24 15.86
N GLY A 186 35.79 -6.49 16.25
CA GLY A 186 34.76 -7.52 16.38
C GLY A 186 33.73 -7.20 17.45
N MET A 187 34.14 -6.58 18.56
CA MET A 187 33.20 -6.12 19.59
C MET A 187 32.36 -4.94 19.11
N ILE A 188 32.95 -3.93 18.47
CA ILE A 188 32.22 -2.79 17.93
C ILE A 188 31.24 -3.28 16.85
N GLY A 189 31.71 -4.05 15.86
CA GLY A 189 30.85 -4.64 14.83
C GLY A 189 29.74 -5.51 15.44
N GLY A 190 30.04 -6.34 16.44
CA GLY A 190 29.04 -7.14 17.15
C GLY A 190 28.01 -6.33 17.94
N VAL A 191 28.39 -5.17 18.48
CA VAL A 191 27.44 -4.23 19.12
C VAL A 191 26.57 -3.55 18.06
N TYR A 192 27.10 -3.16 16.90
CA TYR A 192 26.26 -2.60 15.83
C TYR A 192 25.39 -3.65 15.14
N GLY A 193 25.81 -4.92 15.12
CA GLY A 193 24.99 -6.06 14.74
C GLY A 193 23.91 -6.41 15.76
N SER A 194 24.17 -6.24 17.06
CA SER A 194 23.21 -6.60 18.13
C SER A 194 22.33 -5.44 18.63
N ALA A 195 22.80 -4.19 18.57
CA ALA A 195 22.00 -2.99 18.83
C ALA A 195 20.91 -2.77 17.75
N THR A 196 21.07 -3.40 16.59
CA THR A 196 20.04 -3.50 15.55
C THR A 196 19.45 -4.91 15.41
N GLY A 197 19.76 -5.82 16.32
CA GLY A 197 19.22 -7.18 16.43
C GLY A 197 19.42 -7.70 17.86
N ASN A 198 18.53 -7.38 18.79
CA ASN A 198 18.77 -7.77 20.18
C ASN A 198 18.36 -9.23 20.38
N ASP A 199 19.32 -10.09 20.71
CA ASP A 199 19.18 -11.52 21.00
C ASP A 199 18.35 -11.84 22.26
N THR A 200 17.58 -10.86 22.76
CA THR A 200 16.62 -11.07 23.84
C THR A 200 15.22 -11.26 23.24
N PRO A 201 14.53 -12.38 23.50
CA PRO A 201 13.13 -12.53 23.13
C PRO A 201 12.30 -11.34 23.66
N GLY A 202 11.86 -10.45 22.76
CA GLY A 202 11.04 -9.28 23.10
C GLY A 202 11.72 -7.90 23.02
N ALA A 203 12.99 -7.79 22.64
CA ALA A 203 13.61 -6.49 22.41
C ALA A 203 13.48 -6.04 20.94
N ALA A 204 12.78 -4.93 20.70
CA ALA A 204 12.62 -4.34 19.37
C ALA A 204 13.97 -3.83 18.85
N SER A 205 14.44 -4.40 17.75
CA SER A 205 15.65 -3.98 17.09
C SER A 205 15.36 -2.77 16.17
N PHE A 206 16.34 -1.88 15.93
CA PHE A 206 16.16 -0.76 14.99
C PHE A 206 15.63 -1.26 13.64
N TRP A 207 16.18 -2.36 13.10
CA TRP A 207 15.73 -2.91 11.83
C TRP A 207 14.34 -3.52 11.89
N ASN A 208 13.94 -4.15 13.01
CA ASN A 208 12.56 -4.64 13.21
C ASN A 208 11.55 -3.49 13.35
N ALA A 209 11.96 -2.35 13.92
CA ALA A 209 11.14 -1.15 13.98
C ALA A 209 11.10 -0.41 12.63
N ALA A 210 12.24 -0.33 11.94
CA ALA A 210 12.38 0.32 10.64
C ALA A 210 11.74 -0.49 9.51
N SER A 211 11.67 -1.83 9.62
CA SER A 211 11.08 -2.68 8.60
C SER A 211 9.60 -2.43 8.39
N ALA A 212 8.90 -1.93 9.41
CA ALA A 212 7.51 -1.47 9.28
C ALA A 212 7.37 -0.24 8.35
N ALA A 213 8.45 0.54 8.16
CA ALA A 213 8.50 1.72 7.29
C ALA A 213 9.07 1.43 5.89
N PHE A 214 9.61 0.24 5.63
CA PHE A 214 10.17 -0.13 4.33
C PHE A 214 9.17 -0.19 3.16
N PRO A 215 7.86 -0.45 3.35
CA PRO A 215 6.91 -0.51 2.24
C PRO A 215 6.78 0.80 1.45
N ILE A 216 6.87 1.98 2.09
CA ILE A 216 6.89 3.28 1.43
C ILE A 216 8.21 4.00 1.80
N PHE A 217 9.31 3.56 1.19
CA PHE A 217 10.64 4.12 1.43
C PHE A 217 10.87 5.44 0.69
N GLY A 218 10.15 5.68 -0.42
CA GLY A 218 10.21 6.92 -1.17
C GLY A 218 9.30 6.92 -2.39
N ALA A 219 9.24 8.05 -3.11
CA ALA A 219 8.57 8.17 -4.40
C ALA A 219 9.35 9.14 -5.29
N ILE A 220 9.20 9.01 -6.62
CA ILE A 220 9.62 10.09 -7.53
C ILE A 220 8.51 11.13 -7.52
N GLU A 221 8.79 12.27 -6.91
CA GLU A 221 7.84 13.38 -6.90
C GLU A 221 7.78 14.06 -8.28
N SER A 222 6.57 14.44 -8.68
CA SER A 222 6.39 15.31 -9.84
C SER A 222 7.00 16.70 -9.59
N ALA A 223 7.33 17.41 -10.67
CA ALA A 223 7.63 18.83 -10.61
C ALA A 223 6.45 19.64 -10.04
N GLU A 224 5.23 19.13 -10.19
CA GLU A 224 3.97 19.74 -9.72
C GLU A 224 3.62 19.37 -8.27
N SER A 225 4.37 18.46 -7.62
CA SER A 225 4.13 18.12 -6.21
C SER A 225 4.47 19.31 -5.29
N PRO A 226 3.81 19.45 -4.12
CA PRO A 226 4.23 20.41 -3.10
C PRO A 226 5.73 20.28 -2.79
N LYS A 227 6.38 21.42 -2.52
CA LYS A 227 7.83 21.47 -2.25
C LYS A 227 8.09 22.17 -0.92
N GLY A 228 9.05 21.65 -0.16
CA GLY A 228 9.58 22.28 1.05
C GLY A 228 8.78 22.03 2.33
N ASP A 229 7.89 21.03 2.37
CA ASP A 229 7.11 20.64 3.55
C ASP A 229 7.70 19.44 4.31
N GLY A 230 8.79 18.85 3.81
CA GLY A 230 9.45 17.70 4.42
C GLY A 230 8.69 16.38 4.26
N MET A 231 7.68 16.32 3.39
CA MET A 231 6.91 15.12 3.10
C MET A 231 7.23 14.57 1.71
N VAL A 232 7.15 13.24 1.55
CA VAL A 232 7.27 12.58 0.25
C VAL A 232 5.88 12.44 -0.37
N HIS A 233 5.71 12.95 -1.59
CA HIS A 233 4.45 12.87 -2.32
C HIS A 233 4.49 11.80 -3.39
N SER A 234 3.73 10.72 -3.19
CA SER A 234 3.49 9.73 -4.25
C SER A 234 2.55 10.30 -5.31
N PRO A 235 2.97 10.43 -6.58
CA PRO A 235 2.16 11.08 -7.60
C PRO A 235 1.09 10.13 -8.14
N ALA A 236 -0.16 10.55 -8.03
CA ALA A 236 -1.32 9.89 -8.59
C ALA A 236 -2.13 10.83 -9.48
N GLY A 237 -2.84 10.27 -10.46
CA GLY A 237 -3.63 11.07 -11.37
C GLY A 237 -4.31 10.23 -12.43
N TYR A 238 -4.86 10.92 -13.43
CA TYR A 238 -5.51 10.27 -14.56
C TYR A 238 -4.50 9.94 -15.64
N ARG A 239 -4.28 8.65 -15.87
CA ARG A 239 -3.64 8.14 -17.08
C ARG A 239 -4.65 8.16 -18.21
N ARG A 240 -4.16 8.41 -19.41
CA ARG A 240 -4.97 8.59 -20.60
C ARG A 240 -4.71 7.47 -21.59
N PHE A 241 -5.76 6.93 -22.19
CA PHE A 241 -5.70 5.84 -23.16
C PHE A 241 -5.42 6.31 -24.59
N GLY A 242 -4.71 7.43 -24.79
CA GLY A 242 -4.35 7.90 -26.13
C GLY A 242 -5.56 8.02 -27.07
N ASP A 243 -5.47 7.29 -28.18
CA ASP A 243 -6.52 7.08 -29.19
C ASP A 243 -7.13 5.66 -29.11
N ALA A 244 -6.85 4.92 -28.03
CA ALA A 244 -7.41 3.60 -27.80
C ALA A 244 -8.93 3.67 -27.62
N VAL A 245 -9.55 2.58 -28.01
CA VAL A 245 -11.00 2.43 -28.09
C VAL A 245 -11.37 1.26 -27.19
N ARG A 246 -12.45 1.39 -26.45
CA ARG A 246 -13.09 0.24 -25.81
C ARG A 246 -14.55 0.19 -26.20
N SER A 247 -15.07 -1.02 -26.37
CA SER A 247 -16.46 -1.21 -26.76
C SER A 247 -17.18 -2.23 -25.89
N HIS A 248 -18.47 -2.03 -25.71
CA HIS A 248 -19.37 -3.02 -25.11
C HIS A 248 -20.77 -2.81 -25.65
N TRP A 249 -21.65 -3.78 -25.39
CA TRP A 249 -23.08 -3.61 -25.59
C TRP A 249 -23.82 -3.95 -24.31
N GLY A 250 -25.07 -3.52 -24.22
CA GLY A 250 -25.93 -3.85 -23.11
C GLY A 250 -27.39 -3.91 -23.51
N THR A 251 -28.19 -4.36 -22.57
CA THR A 251 -29.65 -4.33 -22.69
C THR A 251 -30.25 -3.97 -21.36
N ASP A 252 -31.20 -3.06 -21.37
CA ASP A 252 -32.05 -2.78 -20.23
C ASP A 252 -33.48 -3.26 -20.52
N ILE A 253 -34.08 -3.90 -19.52
CA ILE A 253 -35.46 -4.40 -19.56
C ILE A 253 -36.19 -3.79 -18.37
N ALA A 254 -37.40 -3.26 -18.60
CA ALA A 254 -38.32 -2.89 -17.54
C ALA A 254 -39.73 -3.43 -17.83
N LEU A 255 -40.35 -3.94 -16.78
CA LEU A 255 -41.68 -4.53 -16.76
C LEU A 255 -42.49 -3.86 -15.66
N GLU A 256 -43.72 -3.48 -15.97
CA GLU A 256 -44.68 -2.96 -15.01
C GLU A 256 -46.04 -3.64 -15.24
N TYR A 257 -46.54 -4.35 -14.24
CA TYR A 257 -47.77 -5.11 -14.31
C TYR A 257 -48.81 -4.58 -13.31
N TYR A 258 -49.91 -4.05 -13.84
CA TYR A 258 -51.04 -3.56 -13.07
C TYR A 258 -51.96 -4.74 -12.70
N LEU A 259 -51.74 -5.32 -11.52
CA LEU A 259 -52.55 -6.44 -11.02
C LEU A 259 -54.00 -5.99 -10.74
N ASN A 260 -54.17 -4.77 -10.21
CA ASN A 260 -55.45 -4.08 -10.03
C ASN A 260 -55.19 -2.58 -9.79
N ASP A 261 -56.26 -1.79 -9.58
CA ASP A 261 -56.21 -0.33 -9.36
C ASP A 261 -55.32 0.14 -8.19
N LYS A 262 -54.87 -0.78 -7.31
CA LYS A 262 -54.07 -0.48 -6.13
C LYS A 262 -52.75 -1.24 -6.06
N VAL A 263 -52.54 -2.27 -6.87
CA VAL A 263 -51.36 -3.13 -6.80
C VAL A 263 -50.66 -3.16 -8.15
N THR A 264 -49.41 -2.71 -8.13
CA THR A 264 -48.50 -2.77 -9.28
C THR A 264 -47.31 -3.62 -8.91
N LEU A 265 -46.98 -4.58 -9.77
CA LEU A 265 -45.72 -5.31 -9.73
C LEU A 265 -44.79 -4.64 -10.74
N TRP A 266 -43.52 -4.49 -10.40
CA TRP A 266 -42.54 -3.98 -11.35
C TRP A 266 -41.22 -4.73 -11.24
N ALA A 267 -40.49 -4.80 -12.33
CA ALA A 267 -39.14 -5.33 -12.38
C ALA A 267 -38.35 -4.56 -13.43
N ASN A 268 -37.07 -4.31 -13.16
CA ASN A 268 -36.13 -3.85 -14.17
C ASN A 268 -34.79 -4.55 -13.99
N GLY A 269 -34.05 -4.69 -15.08
CA GLY A 269 -32.73 -5.30 -15.09
C GLY A 269 -31.88 -4.73 -16.22
N SER A 270 -30.59 -4.64 -15.94
CA SER A 270 -29.56 -4.23 -16.89
C SER A 270 -28.55 -5.36 -17.04
N TYR A 271 -28.13 -5.61 -18.27
CA TYR A 271 -27.02 -6.49 -18.60
C TYR A 271 -25.98 -5.74 -19.44
N LEU A 272 -24.70 -5.97 -19.14
CA LEU A 272 -23.56 -5.49 -19.91
C LEU A 272 -22.73 -6.67 -20.41
N SER A 273 -22.32 -6.63 -21.68
CA SER A 273 -21.47 -7.65 -22.29
C SER A 273 -20.11 -7.74 -21.61
N GLN A 274 -19.59 -6.61 -21.13
CA GLN A 274 -18.26 -6.46 -20.57
C GLN A 274 -18.20 -5.26 -19.62
N ASN A 275 -17.51 -5.42 -18.49
CA ASN A 275 -17.25 -4.36 -17.51
C ASN A 275 -15.76 -4.27 -17.10
N TYR A 276 -14.93 -5.16 -17.63
CA TYR A 276 -13.47 -5.22 -17.45
C TYR A 276 -12.82 -5.58 -18.79
N TRP A 277 -11.72 -4.92 -19.12
CA TRP A 277 -10.87 -5.21 -20.26
C TRP A 277 -9.46 -5.48 -19.74
N ALA A 278 -8.93 -6.66 -20.06
CA ALA A 278 -7.54 -7.00 -19.80
C ALA A 278 -6.60 -6.26 -20.77
N VAL A 279 -5.30 -6.26 -20.47
CA VAL A 279 -4.30 -5.75 -21.42
C VAL A 279 -4.38 -6.54 -22.72
N GLY A 280 -4.53 -5.83 -23.85
CA GLY A 280 -4.69 -6.41 -25.18
C GLY A 280 -6.13 -6.61 -25.64
N ASP A 281 -7.12 -6.62 -24.73
CA ASP A 281 -8.53 -6.55 -25.13
C ASP A 281 -8.78 -5.20 -25.80
N ASP A 282 -9.46 -5.16 -26.95
CA ASP A 282 -9.64 -3.94 -27.78
C ASP A 282 -8.31 -3.18 -28.06
N ASP A 283 -7.19 -3.91 -28.20
CA ASP A 283 -5.84 -3.36 -28.35
C ASP A 283 -5.43 -2.40 -27.21
N LEU A 284 -6.03 -2.57 -26.03
CA LEU A 284 -5.79 -1.67 -24.91
C LEU A 284 -4.38 -1.86 -24.33
N PRO A 285 -3.60 -0.78 -24.17
CA PRO A 285 -2.24 -0.84 -23.64
C PRO A 285 -2.16 -1.14 -22.14
N PHE A 286 -3.29 -1.09 -21.43
CA PHE A 286 -3.42 -1.39 -20.00
C PHE A 286 -4.88 -1.73 -19.68
N GLU A 287 -5.10 -2.31 -18.50
CA GLU A 287 -6.44 -2.73 -18.05
C GLU A 287 -7.40 -1.55 -17.94
N ALA A 288 -8.67 -1.77 -18.28
CA ALA A 288 -9.75 -0.80 -18.14
C ALA A 288 -10.96 -1.37 -17.41
N TYR A 289 -11.63 -0.53 -16.64
CA TYR A 289 -12.77 -0.92 -15.81
C TYR A 289 -13.96 0.00 -16.08
N LEU A 290 -15.16 -0.56 -16.03
CA LEU A 290 -16.40 0.23 -16.08
C LEU A 290 -16.89 0.61 -14.68
N ASN A 291 -16.34 -0.02 -13.63
CA ASN A 291 -16.70 0.22 -12.22
C ASN A 291 -18.20 0.04 -11.94
N THR A 292 -18.81 -0.96 -12.59
CA THR A 292 -20.23 -1.35 -12.44
C THR A 292 -20.34 -2.86 -12.61
N PRO A 293 -21.35 -3.50 -11.99
CA PRO A 293 -21.65 -4.91 -12.27
C PRO A 293 -22.14 -5.13 -13.69
N LYS A 294 -21.91 -6.35 -14.20
CA LYS A 294 -22.46 -6.79 -15.49
C LYS A 294 -23.96 -6.97 -15.42
N VAL A 295 -24.47 -7.46 -14.28
CA VAL A 295 -25.91 -7.65 -14.05
C VAL A 295 -26.32 -6.88 -12.81
N LYS A 296 -27.40 -6.12 -12.95
CA LYS A 296 -28.10 -5.53 -11.81
C LYS A 296 -29.58 -5.56 -12.10
N TYR A 297 -30.38 -5.90 -11.12
CA TYR A 297 -31.82 -5.94 -11.29
C TYR A 297 -32.53 -5.58 -9.99
N ARG A 298 -33.73 -5.06 -10.16
CA ARG A 298 -34.59 -4.60 -9.08
C ARG A 298 -36.00 -5.02 -9.39
N GLY A 299 -36.75 -5.35 -8.36
CA GLY A 299 -38.15 -5.70 -8.51
C GLY A 299 -38.92 -5.40 -7.26
N GLY A 300 -40.21 -5.13 -7.41
CA GLY A 300 -41.00 -4.73 -6.26
C GLY A 300 -42.49 -4.80 -6.47
N ILE A 301 -43.16 -4.62 -5.35
CA ILE A 301 -44.60 -4.51 -5.25
C ILE A 301 -44.88 -3.11 -4.74
N MET A 302 -45.77 -2.40 -5.42
CA MET A 302 -46.33 -1.14 -4.95
C MET A 302 -47.80 -1.35 -4.63
N TYR A 303 -48.21 -0.84 -3.48
CA TYR A 303 -49.60 -0.80 -3.05
C TYR A 303 -50.00 0.64 -2.75
N GLY A 304 -51.11 1.13 -3.30
CA GLY A 304 -51.64 2.43 -2.93
C GLY A 304 -52.66 2.99 -3.91
N GLY A 305 -53.55 3.84 -3.42
CA GLY A 305 -54.52 4.58 -4.23
C GLY A 305 -54.36 6.10 -4.10
N THR A 306 -55.16 6.84 -4.88
CA THR A 306 -55.17 8.31 -4.88
C THR A 306 -55.85 8.91 -3.65
N GLY A 307 -56.70 8.14 -2.96
CA GLY A 307 -57.44 8.57 -1.77
C GLY A 307 -56.79 8.18 -0.44
N LYS A 308 -57.62 8.24 0.61
CA LYS A 308 -57.26 7.82 1.97
C LYS A 308 -56.88 6.35 2.06
N GLY A 309 -56.11 6.03 3.10
CA GLY A 309 -55.78 4.66 3.45
C GLY A 309 -54.31 4.33 3.32
N MET A 310 -54.03 3.03 3.37
CA MET A 310 -52.67 2.49 3.34
C MET A 310 -52.06 2.62 1.95
N PHE A 311 -50.76 2.90 1.93
CA PHE A 311 -49.90 2.74 0.77
C PHE A 311 -48.57 2.16 1.24
N GLY A 312 -47.78 1.63 0.32
CA GLY A 312 -46.48 1.09 0.63
C GLY A 312 -45.82 0.42 -0.56
N SER A 313 -44.60 -0.01 -0.36
CA SER A 313 -43.87 -0.79 -1.33
C SER A 313 -42.89 -1.73 -0.65
N ILE A 314 -42.61 -2.85 -1.31
CA ILE A 314 -41.48 -3.72 -1.00
C ILE A 314 -40.64 -3.77 -2.27
N THR A 315 -39.33 -3.55 -2.13
CA THR A 315 -38.38 -3.57 -3.25
C THR A 315 -37.22 -4.48 -2.91
N TYR A 316 -36.88 -5.37 -3.83
CA TYR A 316 -35.63 -6.11 -3.84
C TYR A 316 -34.67 -5.47 -4.83
N GLN A 317 -33.40 -5.38 -4.46
CA GLN A 317 -32.32 -4.88 -5.29
C GLN A 317 -31.15 -5.85 -5.25
N HIS A 318 -30.67 -6.22 -6.43
CA HIS A 318 -29.49 -7.07 -6.59
C HIS A 318 -28.48 -6.39 -7.52
N ASP A 319 -27.23 -6.36 -7.09
CA ASP A 319 -26.07 -5.98 -7.89
C ASP A 319 -25.04 -7.12 -7.81
N ASP A 320 -24.61 -7.66 -8.96
CA ASP A 320 -23.57 -8.68 -9.02
C ASP A 320 -22.23 -8.18 -8.46
N THR A 321 -21.32 -9.11 -8.15
CA THR A 321 -19.92 -8.79 -7.89
C THR A 321 -19.24 -8.13 -9.10
N PHE A 322 -18.31 -7.19 -8.85
CA PHE A 322 -17.51 -6.56 -9.91
C PHE A 322 -16.19 -6.00 -9.39
N GLU A 323 -15.24 -5.81 -10.30
CA GLU A 323 -13.96 -5.17 -9.97
C GLU A 323 -14.06 -3.64 -10.06
N SER A 324 -13.69 -2.97 -8.97
CA SER A 324 -13.50 -1.53 -8.92
C SER A 324 -12.04 -1.18 -9.17
N ASN A 325 -11.79 -0.15 -9.97
CA ASN A 325 -10.49 0.48 -10.11
C ASN A 325 -10.66 2.00 -9.99
N GLN A 326 -10.62 2.48 -8.76
CA GLN A 326 -10.82 3.88 -8.37
C GLN A 326 -9.76 4.31 -7.34
N GLY A 327 -8.49 4.06 -7.67
CA GLY A 327 -7.36 4.34 -6.77
C GLY A 327 -7.42 3.51 -5.50
N GLU A 328 -7.47 4.16 -4.34
CA GLU A 328 -7.54 3.52 -3.01
C GLU A 328 -8.79 2.64 -2.83
N TYR A 329 -9.81 2.84 -3.65
CA TYR A 329 -11.04 2.04 -3.63
C TYR A 329 -11.03 0.94 -4.72
N GLY A 330 -9.84 0.43 -5.04
CA GLY A 330 -9.63 -0.66 -5.99
C GLY A 330 -9.84 -2.05 -5.37
N GLY A 331 -10.34 -2.99 -6.16
CA GLY A 331 -10.56 -4.39 -5.78
C GLY A 331 -12.02 -4.86 -5.96
N THR A 332 -12.29 -6.09 -5.54
CA THR A 332 -13.58 -6.76 -5.73
C THR A 332 -14.67 -6.14 -4.84
N VAL A 333 -15.67 -5.52 -5.48
CA VAL A 333 -16.94 -5.16 -4.86
C VAL A 333 -17.79 -6.42 -4.76
N GLN A 334 -18.19 -6.76 -3.54
CA GLN A 334 -19.02 -7.93 -3.28
C GLN A 334 -20.43 -7.75 -3.83
N GLU A 335 -21.08 -8.87 -4.14
CA GLU A 335 -22.50 -8.95 -4.42
C GLU A 335 -23.32 -8.28 -3.31
N LYS A 336 -24.44 -7.68 -3.70
CA LYS A 336 -25.29 -6.90 -2.78
C LYS A 336 -26.76 -7.20 -3.02
N ASP A 337 -27.46 -7.62 -1.97
CA ASP A 337 -28.87 -8.03 -1.98
C ASP A 337 -29.70 -7.27 -0.93
N LEU A 338 -30.37 -6.22 -1.35
CA LEU A 338 -31.13 -5.37 -0.43
C LEU A 338 -32.62 -5.57 -0.57
N ILE A 339 -33.31 -5.57 0.57
CA ILE A 339 -34.76 -5.42 0.62
C ILE A 339 -35.10 -4.11 1.30
N ASP A 340 -35.87 -3.27 0.61
CA ASP A 340 -36.40 -2.01 1.13
C ASP A 340 -37.90 -2.12 1.35
N LEU A 341 -38.38 -1.46 2.39
CA LEU A 341 -39.79 -1.40 2.76
C LEU A 341 -40.23 0.06 2.91
N ASN A 342 -41.39 0.36 2.33
CA ASN A 342 -42.15 1.58 2.58
C ASN A 342 -43.56 1.20 3.06
N LEU A 343 -44.03 1.80 4.14
CA LEU A 343 -45.38 1.63 4.65
C LEU A 343 -45.91 2.96 5.17
N GLY A 344 -47.04 3.41 4.64
CA GLY A 344 -47.67 4.65 5.05
C GLY A 344 -49.18 4.62 5.08
N TYR A 345 -49.76 5.67 5.67
CA TYR A 345 -51.19 5.88 5.79
C TYR A 345 -51.56 7.34 5.57
N LYS A 346 -52.47 7.59 4.64
CA LYS A 346 -53.07 8.91 4.39
C LYS A 346 -54.38 9.03 5.17
N PHE A 347 -54.45 10.01 6.07
CA PHE A 347 -55.64 10.34 6.85
C PHE A 347 -56.52 11.36 6.12
N ASP A 348 -57.81 11.42 6.48
CA ASP A 348 -58.79 12.35 5.89
C ASP A 348 -58.62 13.81 6.37
N ASN A 349 -57.76 14.04 7.35
CA ASN A 349 -57.55 15.35 7.98
C ASN A 349 -56.30 16.09 7.45
N GLY A 350 -55.72 15.65 6.34
CA GLY A 350 -54.50 16.25 5.76
C GLY A 350 -53.19 15.69 6.32
N VAL A 351 -53.22 14.79 7.32
CA VAL A 351 -52.03 14.10 7.84
C VAL A 351 -51.66 12.89 6.96
N ASN A 352 -50.37 12.69 6.72
CA ASN A 352 -49.79 11.50 6.11
C ASN A 352 -48.61 11.01 6.97
N LEU A 353 -48.61 9.72 7.31
CA LEU A 353 -47.48 9.07 7.98
C LEU A 353 -46.84 8.06 7.04
N ASN A 354 -45.52 8.03 6.98
CA ASN A 354 -44.73 7.14 6.14
C ASN A 354 -43.51 6.62 6.91
N LEU A 355 -43.46 5.30 7.11
CA LEU A 355 -42.30 4.59 7.61
C LEU A 355 -41.54 3.98 6.43
N SER A 356 -40.29 4.38 6.24
CA SER A 356 -39.40 3.78 5.25
C SER A 356 -38.20 3.13 5.93
N ALA A 357 -37.88 1.89 5.56
CA ALA A 357 -36.67 1.18 5.95
C ALA A 357 -35.91 0.77 4.69
N THR A 358 -34.72 1.35 4.48
CA THR A 358 -33.80 0.90 3.43
C THR A 358 -32.82 -0.11 4.00
N ASN A 359 -32.55 -1.19 3.28
CA ASN A 359 -31.80 -2.35 3.77
C ASN A 359 -32.42 -2.91 5.06
N LEU A 360 -33.66 -3.39 4.95
CA LEU A 360 -34.50 -3.86 6.05
C LEU A 360 -33.80 -4.93 6.91
N PHE A 361 -33.03 -5.81 6.29
CA PHE A 361 -32.31 -6.90 6.95
C PHE A 361 -30.93 -6.52 7.50
N ASP A 362 -30.48 -5.27 7.30
CA ASP A 362 -29.18 -4.77 7.77
C ASP A 362 -27.97 -5.53 7.21
N GLU A 363 -28.04 -5.91 5.94
CA GLU A 363 -26.90 -6.45 5.20
C GLU A 363 -25.74 -5.45 5.20
N LYS A 364 -24.54 -5.90 5.55
CA LYS A 364 -23.36 -5.05 5.59
C LYS A 364 -22.65 -5.09 4.24
N TYR A 365 -22.71 -3.97 3.54
CA TYR A 365 -22.05 -3.82 2.24
C TYR A 365 -21.24 -2.53 2.17
N ARG A 366 -20.40 -2.41 1.15
CA ARG A 366 -19.67 -1.18 0.82
C ARG A 366 -19.94 -0.85 -0.65
N ALA A 367 -20.01 0.43 -0.98
CA ALA A 367 -20.18 0.85 -2.37
C ALA A 367 -18.95 0.50 -3.24
N MET A 368 -17.76 0.62 -2.65
CA MET A 368 -16.47 0.21 -3.20
C MET A 368 -15.58 -0.31 -2.05
N PRO A 369 -14.50 -1.08 -2.32
CA PRO A 369 -13.52 -1.45 -1.30
C PRO A 369 -13.04 -0.23 -0.52
N GLY A 370 -12.73 -0.38 0.77
CA GLY A 370 -12.26 0.71 1.64
C GLY A 370 -13.30 1.75 2.06
N MET A 371 -14.39 1.97 1.30
CA MET A 371 -15.45 2.93 1.66
C MET A 371 -16.25 2.48 2.90
N PRO A 372 -16.82 3.39 3.71
CA PRO A 372 -17.56 3.03 4.93
C PRO A 372 -18.61 1.93 4.74
N VAL A 373 -18.76 1.06 5.75
CA VAL A 373 -19.80 0.02 5.75
C VAL A 373 -21.17 0.68 5.85
N ILE A 374 -22.05 0.34 4.91
CA ILE A 374 -23.44 0.77 4.87
C ILE A 374 -24.31 -0.32 5.51
N GLY A 375 -25.30 0.11 6.29
CA GLY A 375 -26.28 -0.75 6.94
C GLY A 375 -27.70 -0.21 6.78
N ARG A 376 -28.60 -0.67 7.65
CA ARG A 376 -30.01 -0.28 7.67
C ARG A 376 -30.20 1.20 8.03
N ARG A 377 -31.16 1.84 7.36
CA ARG A 377 -31.68 3.17 7.73
C ARG A 377 -33.19 3.14 7.78
N THR A 378 -33.76 3.59 8.89
CA THR A 378 -35.20 3.72 9.10
C THR A 378 -35.57 5.18 9.33
N VAL A 379 -36.59 5.66 8.62
CA VAL A 379 -37.09 7.04 8.71
C VAL A 379 -38.60 7.00 8.85
N LEU A 380 -39.12 7.71 9.85
CA LEU A 380 -40.54 8.03 9.96
C LEU A 380 -40.75 9.48 9.53
N THR A 381 -41.62 9.68 8.55
CA THR A 381 -42.00 11.00 8.05
C THR A 381 -43.47 11.25 8.34
N ALA A 382 -43.76 12.40 8.95
CA ALA A 382 -45.10 12.95 9.07
C ALA A 382 -45.22 14.18 8.17
N THR A 383 -46.25 14.24 7.35
CA THR A 383 -46.55 15.39 6.49
C THR A 383 -47.96 15.87 6.78
N TYR A 384 -48.14 17.17 6.90
CA TYR A 384 -49.45 17.80 7.02
C TYR A 384 -49.68 18.73 5.82
N SER A 385 -50.76 18.51 5.08
CA SER A 385 -51.15 19.36 3.95
C SER A 385 -52.30 20.27 4.39
N PHE A 386 -52.07 21.59 4.33
CA PHE A 386 -53.11 22.59 4.54
C PHE A 386 -54.05 22.58 3.34
N GLN A 387 -55.36 22.62 3.61
CA GLN A 387 -56.38 22.77 2.57
C GLN A 387 -56.60 24.22 2.19
#